data_AF-A0A7S3FVL0-F1
#
_entry.id   AF-A0A7S3FVL0-F1
#
_cell.length_a   1.000
_cell.length_b   1.000
_cell.length_c   1.000
_cell.angle_alpha   90.00
_cell.angle_beta   90.00
_cell.angle_gamma   90.00
#
_symmetry.space_group_name_H-M   'P 1'
#
loop_
_entity.id
_entity.type
_entity.pdbx_description
1 polymer ?
#
loop_
_entity_poly.entity_id
_entity_poly.type
_entity_poly.pdbx_seq_one_letter_code
_entity_poly.pdbx_strand_id
1 'polypeptide(L)'
;QTDLDRIAGRADTSDPEGLQYVLQETVLALLRNPDYCIYGYSESSKANGLDDAESKFNEQSMGERSKFSSETLVNFGGRSKRGASGSTSDMSNELIVVTVVAAVDGRVKLPPISSLPDLKAALNKLGSVPADGLLAVEVLWTPQEEGDSFTRDEIVTDYPMLNQLQ
;
A
#
# COMPACT_ATOMS: atom_id res chain seq x y z
N GLN A 1 -10.18 -0.16 -4.85
CA GLN A 1 -10.48 -1.16 -3.79
C GLN A 1 -10.82 -2.51 -4.42
N THR A 2 -11.82 -2.61 -5.30
CA THR A 2 -12.27 -3.89 -5.91
C THR A 2 -11.16 -4.79 -6.48
N ASP A 3 -10.15 -4.24 -7.14
CA ASP A 3 -9.01 -5.03 -7.63
C ASP A 3 -8.17 -5.62 -6.49
N LEU A 4 -7.94 -4.86 -5.42
CA LEU A 4 -7.22 -5.32 -4.24
C LEU A 4 -8.03 -6.38 -3.47
N ASP A 5 -9.35 -6.19 -3.34
CA ASP A 5 -10.25 -7.20 -2.75
C ASP A 5 -10.18 -8.53 -3.50
N ARG A 6 -10.17 -8.46 -4.84
CA ARG A 6 -10.03 -9.64 -5.71
C ARG A 6 -8.67 -10.32 -5.55
N ILE A 7 -7.60 -9.56 -5.39
CA ILE A 7 -6.24 -10.10 -5.17
C ILE A 7 -6.18 -10.77 -3.79
N ALA A 8 -6.62 -10.08 -2.73
CA ALA A 8 -6.65 -10.60 -1.37
C ALA A 8 -7.52 -11.86 -1.25
N GLY A 9 -8.68 -11.90 -1.90
CA GLY A 9 -9.57 -13.07 -1.89
C GLY A 9 -9.06 -14.29 -2.66
N ARG A 10 -7.99 -14.14 -3.47
CA ARG A 10 -7.36 -15.23 -4.24
C ARG A 10 -5.97 -15.60 -3.73
N ALA A 11 -5.45 -14.85 -2.78
CA ALA A 11 -4.11 -15.00 -2.25
C ALA A 11 -4.01 -16.26 -1.38
N ASP A 12 -3.34 -17.30 -1.89
CA ASP A 12 -2.76 -18.32 -1.02
C ASP A 12 -1.35 -17.86 -0.67
N THR A 13 -1.14 -17.28 0.50
CA THR A 13 0.19 -16.81 0.93
C THR A 13 0.99 -17.88 1.68
N SER A 14 0.57 -19.15 1.58
CA SER A 14 1.24 -20.27 2.25
C SER A 14 2.43 -20.84 1.48
N ASP A 15 2.61 -20.45 0.21
CA ASP A 15 3.77 -20.80 -0.62
C ASP A 15 4.39 -19.58 -1.35
N PRO A 16 5.66 -19.67 -1.78
CA PRO A 16 6.37 -18.57 -2.43
C PRO A 16 5.73 -18.12 -3.76
N GLU A 17 5.13 -19.03 -4.52
CA GLU A 17 4.43 -18.71 -5.77
C GLU A 17 3.21 -17.82 -5.53
N GLY A 18 2.45 -18.10 -4.48
CA GLY A 18 1.30 -17.33 -4.09
C GLY A 18 1.67 -15.96 -3.50
N LEU A 19 2.76 -15.88 -2.73
CA LEU A 19 3.35 -14.59 -2.33
C LEU A 19 3.73 -13.75 -3.55
N GLN A 20 4.38 -14.36 -4.55
CA GLN A 20 4.78 -13.66 -5.77
C GLN A 20 3.56 -13.19 -6.56
N TYR A 21 2.54 -14.03 -6.68
CA TYR A 21 1.29 -13.68 -7.35
C TYR A 21 0.63 -12.45 -6.73
N VAL A 22 0.51 -12.39 -5.39
CA VAL A 22 -0.06 -11.25 -4.68
C VAL A 22 0.75 -9.98 -4.95
N LEU A 23 2.08 -10.06 -4.87
CA LEU A 23 2.95 -8.93 -5.10
C LEU A 23 2.83 -8.40 -6.54
N GLN A 24 2.89 -9.30 -7.52
CA GLN A 24 2.83 -8.95 -8.93
C GLN A 24 1.47 -8.39 -9.33
N GLU A 25 0.36 -9.02 -8.94
CA GLU A 25 -0.97 -8.52 -9.27
C GLU A 25 -1.23 -7.16 -8.61
N THR A 26 -0.76 -6.95 -7.38
CA THR A 26 -0.86 -5.64 -6.71
C THR A 26 -0.06 -4.58 -7.45
N VAL A 27 1.19 -4.88 -7.79
CA VAL A 27 2.06 -3.99 -8.57
C VAL A 27 1.44 -3.67 -9.93
N LEU A 28 0.91 -4.67 -10.64
CA LEU A 28 0.26 -4.50 -11.93
C LEU A 28 -1.01 -3.67 -11.84
N ALA A 29 -1.82 -3.85 -10.79
CA ALA A 29 -3.02 -3.04 -10.57
C ALA A 29 -2.68 -1.55 -10.41
N LEU A 30 -1.63 -1.24 -9.65
CA LEU A 30 -1.12 0.13 -9.47
C LEU A 30 -0.51 0.69 -10.78
N LEU A 31 0.29 -0.11 -11.49
CA LEU A 31 0.93 0.30 -12.75
C LEU A 31 -0.06 0.49 -13.91
N ARG A 32 -1.22 -0.16 -13.89
CA ARG A 32 -2.30 0.02 -14.88
C ARG A 32 -2.98 1.38 -14.75
N ASN A 33 -2.97 1.97 -13.56
CA ASN A 33 -3.62 3.24 -13.29
C ASN A 33 -2.67 4.22 -12.58
N PRO A 34 -1.50 4.52 -13.20
CA PRO A 34 -0.45 5.29 -12.53
C PRO A 34 -0.89 6.73 -12.25
N ASP A 35 -1.80 7.28 -13.05
CA ASP A 35 -2.29 8.66 -12.92
C ASP A 35 -3.23 8.84 -11.70
N TYR A 36 -3.68 7.74 -11.08
CA TYR A 36 -4.41 7.80 -9.80
C TYR A 36 -3.46 7.83 -8.58
N CYS A 37 -2.17 7.52 -8.77
CA CYS A 37 -1.19 7.66 -7.71
C CYS A 37 -0.73 9.11 -7.64
N ILE A 38 -1.25 9.85 -6.67
CA ILE A 38 -0.90 11.26 -6.43
C ILE A 38 0.10 11.45 -5.27
N TYR A 39 0.28 10.42 -4.45
CA TYR A 39 1.24 10.38 -3.34
C TYR A 39 2.07 9.10 -3.41
N GLY A 40 3.30 9.13 -2.91
CA GLY A 40 4.15 7.95 -2.86
C GLY A 40 5.28 8.05 -1.83
N TYR A 41 5.61 6.91 -1.25
CA TYR A 41 6.75 6.71 -0.36
C TYR A 41 7.23 5.28 -0.51
N SER A 42 8.53 5.07 -0.35
CA SER A 42 9.07 3.72 -0.20
C SER A 42 10.29 3.74 0.68
N GLU A 43 10.45 2.67 1.43
CA GLU A 43 11.60 2.45 2.30
C GLU A 43 12.14 1.05 2.07
N SER A 44 13.42 0.85 2.37
CA SER A 44 14.03 -0.47 2.40
C SER A 44 15.06 -0.50 3.52
N SER A 45 14.89 -1.42 4.45
CA SER A 45 15.81 -1.67 5.53
C SER A 45 16.46 -3.05 5.38
N LYS A 46 17.65 -3.23 5.97
CA LYS A 46 18.29 -4.53 6.03
C LYS A 46 17.96 -5.20 7.37
N ALA A 47 17.82 -6.51 7.33
CA ALA A 47 17.73 -7.35 8.51
C ALA A 47 19.01 -8.18 8.69
N ASN A 48 19.38 -8.43 9.94
CA ASN A 48 20.54 -9.23 10.33
C ASN A 48 20.12 -10.69 10.60
N GLY A 49 19.66 -11.38 9.55
CA GLY A 49 19.15 -12.75 9.64
C GLY A 49 17.62 -12.83 9.64
N LEU A 50 17.09 -14.05 9.65
CA LEU A 50 15.66 -14.33 9.50
C LEU A 50 14.85 -13.82 10.70
N ASP A 51 15.30 -14.05 11.94
CA ASP A 51 14.58 -13.62 13.13
C ASP A 51 14.40 -12.09 13.21
N ASP A 52 15.43 -11.33 12.83
CA ASP A 52 15.36 -9.85 12.75
C ASP A 52 14.45 -9.41 11.59
N ALA A 53 14.46 -10.14 10.48
CA ALA A 53 13.58 -9.86 9.34
C ALA A 53 12.10 -10.09 9.69
N GLU A 54 11.80 -11.21 10.34
CA GLU A 54 10.46 -11.55 10.82
C GLU A 54 9.98 -10.53 11.86
N SER A 55 10.83 -10.16 12.81
CA SER A 55 10.50 -9.16 13.83
C SER A 55 10.15 -7.81 13.20
N LYS A 56 10.97 -7.34 12.26
CA LYS A 56 10.72 -6.07 11.53
C LYS A 56 9.48 -6.14 10.65
N PHE A 57 9.28 -7.25 9.94
CA PHE A 57 8.10 -7.44 9.11
C PHE A 57 6.82 -7.37 9.96
N ASN A 58 6.80 -8.09 11.09
CA ASN A 58 5.68 -8.09 12.02
C ASN A 58 5.45 -6.72 12.65
N GLU A 59 6.51 -5.99 13.01
CA GLU A 59 6.40 -4.62 13.53
C GLU A 59 5.75 -3.67 12.51
N GLN A 60 6.20 -3.71 11.24
CA GLN A 60 5.63 -2.90 10.16
C GLN A 60 4.17 -3.30 9.89
N SER A 61 3.90 -4.60 9.78
CA SER A 61 2.55 -5.16 9.60
C SER A 61 1.58 -4.70 10.68
N MET A 62 1.96 -4.84 11.95
CA MET A 62 1.15 -4.43 13.09
C MET A 62 0.96 -2.91 13.15
N GLY A 63 2.01 -2.14 12.84
CA GLY A 63 1.95 -0.69 12.78
C GLY A 63 0.88 -0.22 11.79
N GLU A 64 0.88 -0.79 10.59
CA GLU A 64 -0.13 -0.46 9.57
C GLU A 64 -1.54 -0.95 9.96
N ARG A 65 -1.68 -2.18 10.46
CA ARG A 65 -2.97 -2.72 10.94
C ARG A 65 -3.56 -1.93 12.11
N SER A 66 -2.72 -1.34 12.96
CA SER A 66 -3.18 -0.53 14.10
C SER A 66 -3.92 0.74 13.65
N LYS A 67 -3.59 1.27 12.46
CA LYS A 67 -4.27 2.43 11.86
C LYS A 67 -5.73 2.11 11.59
N PHE A 68 -6.06 0.87 11.24
CA PHE A 68 -7.44 0.45 10.95
C PHE A 68 -8.32 0.44 12.21
N SER A 69 -7.74 0.08 13.35
CA SER A 69 -8.43 0.16 14.65
C SER A 69 -8.68 1.62 15.04
N SER A 70 -7.66 2.47 14.85
CA SER A 70 -7.78 3.91 15.04
C SER A 70 -8.87 4.51 14.14
N GLU A 71 -8.89 4.13 12.85
CA GLU A 71 -9.96 4.48 11.91
C GLU A 71 -11.33 4.09 12.43
N THR A 72 -11.52 2.86 12.86
CA THR A 72 -12.81 2.39 13.38
C THR A 72 -13.28 3.24 14.57
N LEU A 73 -12.37 3.66 15.45
CA LEU A 73 -12.68 4.51 16.60
C LEU A 73 -13.02 5.95 16.20
N VAL A 74 -12.30 6.54 15.24
CA VAL A 74 -12.59 7.91 14.77
C VAL A 74 -13.79 7.95 13.82
N ASN A 75 -14.13 6.85 13.15
CA ASN A 75 -15.19 6.75 12.16
C ASN A 75 -16.60 6.57 12.76
N PHE A 76 -16.78 6.61 14.09
CA PHE A 76 -18.13 6.64 14.70
C PHE A 76 -18.94 7.89 14.29
N GLY A 77 -18.31 8.87 13.61
CA GLY A 77 -18.94 10.03 12.94
C GLY A 77 -18.89 10.03 11.40
N GLY A 78 -18.31 9.00 10.76
CA GLY A 78 -18.14 8.84 9.30
C GLY A 78 -17.02 9.71 8.70
N ARG A 79 -15.93 9.09 8.23
CA ARG A 79 -14.93 9.73 7.36
C ARG A 79 -15.56 9.99 6.00
N SER A 80 -16.24 11.12 5.90
CA SER A 80 -16.84 11.64 4.67
C SER A 80 -17.80 10.72 3.90
N LYS A 81 -18.92 10.33 4.53
CA LYS A 81 -20.18 10.02 3.78
C LYS A 81 -20.90 11.28 3.25
N ARG A 82 -20.30 12.46 3.38
CA ARG A 82 -20.89 13.77 3.04
C ARG A 82 -20.22 14.39 1.81
N GLY A 83 -20.30 13.69 0.69
CA GLY A 83 -19.91 14.21 -0.64
C GLY A 83 -21.00 14.11 -1.70
N ALA A 84 -22.18 13.57 -1.41
CA ALA A 84 -23.27 13.51 -2.39
C ALA A 84 -24.09 14.81 -2.41
N SER A 85 -23.46 15.95 -2.70
CA SER A 85 -24.19 17.16 -3.10
C SER A 85 -23.37 18.01 -4.05
N GLY A 86 -23.51 17.73 -5.34
CA GLY A 86 -23.42 18.73 -6.40
C GLY A 86 -22.02 19.08 -6.91
N SER A 87 -21.48 18.24 -7.79
CA SER A 87 -20.83 18.62 -9.06
C SER A 87 -19.93 17.47 -9.51
N THR A 88 -20.00 17.11 -10.78
CA THR A 88 -19.25 16.01 -11.43
C THR A 88 -17.74 16.30 -11.57
N SER A 89 -17.16 17.11 -10.68
CA SER A 89 -15.78 17.61 -10.76
C SER A 89 -14.88 17.28 -9.56
N ASP A 90 -15.41 16.70 -8.47
CA ASP A 90 -14.67 16.57 -7.21
C ASP A 90 -14.32 15.13 -6.76
N MET A 91 -14.47 14.13 -7.65
CA MET A 91 -13.88 12.78 -7.47
C MET A 91 -12.34 12.82 -7.31
N SER A 92 -11.71 13.98 -7.50
CA SER A 92 -10.26 14.18 -7.37
C SER A 92 -9.73 14.24 -5.93
N ASN A 93 -10.60 14.18 -4.93
CA ASN A 93 -10.22 14.31 -3.52
C ASN A 93 -10.46 13.04 -2.68
N GLU A 94 -10.97 11.96 -3.25
CA GLU A 94 -11.17 10.69 -2.55
C GLU A 94 -9.92 9.83 -2.71
N LEU A 95 -9.24 9.55 -1.60
CA LEU A 95 -7.96 8.86 -1.58
C LEU A 95 -8.03 7.60 -0.73
N ILE A 96 -7.31 6.58 -1.19
CA ILE A 96 -6.93 5.44 -0.38
C ILE A 96 -5.41 5.39 -0.30
N VAL A 97 -4.89 4.88 0.81
CA VAL A 97 -3.49 4.52 0.94
C VAL A 97 -3.37 3.02 0.70
N VAL A 98 -2.44 2.61 -0.15
CA VAL A 98 -2.09 1.21 -0.37
C VAL A 98 -0.69 1.00 0.20
N THR A 99 -0.58 0.12 1.18
CA THR A 99 0.70 -0.24 1.80
C THR A 99 1.07 -1.66 1.37
N VAL A 100 2.27 -1.81 0.82
CA VAL A 100 2.85 -3.10 0.44
C VAL A 100 4.11 -3.32 1.25
N VAL A 101 4.12 -4.37 2.08
CA VAL A 101 5.27 -4.78 2.87
C VAL A 101 5.76 -6.11 2.31
N ALA A 102 7.04 -6.19 1.96
CA ALA A 102 7.64 -7.42 1.45
C ALA A 102 8.96 -7.71 2.17
N ALA A 103 9.10 -8.92 2.70
CA ALA A 103 10.37 -9.47 3.15
C ALA A 103 11.01 -10.24 1.99
N VAL A 104 12.23 -9.87 1.64
CA VAL A 104 12.94 -10.42 0.47
C VAL A 104 14.30 -10.93 0.90
N ASP A 105 14.62 -12.18 0.53
CA ASP A 105 15.98 -12.70 0.59
C ASP A 105 16.80 -12.12 -0.58
N GLY A 106 17.70 -11.20 -0.24
CA GLY A 106 18.56 -10.52 -1.22
C GLY A 106 18.67 -9.02 -0.96
N ARG A 107 19.16 -8.30 -1.99
CA ARG A 107 19.40 -6.85 -1.90
C ARG A 107 18.43 -6.08 -2.80
N VAL A 108 17.18 -6.02 -2.39
CA VAL A 108 16.20 -5.10 -3.00
C VAL A 108 16.25 -3.77 -2.25
N LYS A 109 16.71 -2.73 -2.93
CA LYS A 109 16.67 -1.34 -2.43
C LYS A 109 15.73 -0.53 -3.29
N LEU A 110 14.58 -0.14 -2.76
CA LEU A 110 13.64 0.72 -3.46
C LEU A 110 14.23 2.15 -3.60
N PRO A 111 14.06 2.80 -4.76
CA PRO A 111 14.43 4.20 -4.91
C PRO A 111 13.47 5.08 -4.08
N PRO A 112 13.92 6.21 -3.51
CA PRO A 112 13.00 7.17 -2.91
C PRO A 112 11.99 7.63 -3.96
N ILE A 113 10.74 7.82 -3.55
CA ILE A 113 9.65 8.22 -4.45
C ILE A 113 9.36 9.69 -4.28
N SER A 114 9.58 10.48 -5.33
CA SER A 114 9.27 11.92 -5.39
C SER A 114 8.52 12.35 -6.65
N SER A 115 8.33 11.43 -7.59
CA SER A 115 7.70 11.68 -8.88
C SER A 115 7.01 10.42 -9.40
N LEU A 116 6.14 10.57 -10.39
CA LEU A 116 5.49 9.41 -11.03
C LEU A 116 6.49 8.42 -11.67
N PRO A 117 7.58 8.86 -12.35
CA PRO A 117 8.65 7.97 -12.79
C PRO A 117 9.31 7.19 -11.64
N ASP A 118 9.57 7.82 -10.49
CA ASP A 118 10.16 7.12 -9.33
C ASP A 118 9.22 6.05 -8.80
N LEU A 119 7.92 6.36 -8.70
CA LEU A 119 6.91 5.39 -8.29
C LEU A 119 6.92 4.18 -9.22
N LYS A 120 6.89 4.41 -10.54
CA LYS A 120 6.96 3.34 -11.54
C LYS A 120 8.25 2.52 -11.39
N ALA A 121 9.39 3.17 -11.15
CA ALA A 121 10.66 2.47 -10.94
C ALA A 121 10.64 1.61 -9.67
N ALA A 122 10.08 2.12 -8.57
CA ALA A 122 9.93 1.39 -7.31
C ALA A 122 8.99 0.18 -7.48
N LEU A 123 7.82 0.38 -8.10
CA LEU A 123 6.85 -0.69 -8.36
C LEU A 123 7.41 -1.78 -9.28
N ASN A 124 8.07 -1.41 -10.38
CA ASN A 124 8.72 -2.38 -11.26
C ASN A 124 9.80 -3.18 -10.54
N LYS A 125 10.60 -2.51 -9.69
CA LYS A 125 11.63 -3.19 -8.90
C LYS A 125 11.02 -4.17 -7.91
N LEU A 126 9.95 -3.78 -7.23
CA LEU A 126 9.23 -4.63 -6.30
C LEU A 126 8.57 -5.83 -7.02
N GLY A 127 7.89 -5.61 -8.15
CA GLY A 127 7.27 -6.68 -8.93
C GLY A 127 8.25 -7.63 -9.64
N SER A 128 9.51 -7.23 -9.78
CA SER A 128 10.56 -8.06 -10.38
C SER A 128 11.20 -9.07 -9.42
N VAL A 129 10.80 -9.08 -8.14
CA VAL A 129 11.33 -10.02 -7.15
C VAL A 129 10.90 -11.44 -7.53
N PRO A 130 11.85 -12.39 -7.65
CA PRO A 130 11.52 -13.77 -7.98
C PRO A 130 10.87 -14.47 -6.77
N ALA A 131 10.05 -15.50 -7.02
CA ALA A 131 9.32 -16.22 -5.97
C ALA A 131 10.27 -16.82 -4.92
N ASP A 132 11.39 -17.39 -5.36
CA ASP A 132 12.41 -17.98 -4.48
C ASP A 132 13.15 -16.97 -3.59
N GLY A 133 13.08 -15.68 -3.93
CA GLY A 133 13.60 -14.58 -3.12
C GLY A 133 12.56 -13.97 -2.18
N LEU A 134 11.30 -14.41 -2.21
CA LEU A 134 10.21 -13.77 -1.49
C LEU A 134 9.87 -14.57 -0.22
N LEU A 135 10.07 -13.94 0.95
CA LEU A 135 9.89 -14.59 2.25
C LEU A 135 8.51 -14.32 2.85
N ALA A 136 7.98 -13.11 2.66
CA ALA A 136 6.65 -12.72 3.09
C ALA A 136 6.17 -11.51 2.29
N VAL A 137 4.86 -11.41 2.08
CA VAL A 137 4.20 -10.25 1.46
C VAL A 137 2.93 -9.97 2.20
N GLU A 138 2.70 -8.69 2.47
CA GLU A 138 1.42 -8.20 2.95
C GLU A 138 1.01 -6.97 2.14
N VAL A 139 -0.26 -6.95 1.74
CA VAL A 139 -0.89 -5.85 1.03
C VAL A 139 -2.07 -5.38 1.85
N LEU A 140 -2.08 -4.10 2.15
CA LEU A 140 -3.02 -3.42 3.03
C LEU A 140 -3.54 -2.19 2.29
N TRP A 141 -4.81 -1.85 2.46
CA TRP A 141 -5.32 -0.56 1.99
C TRP A 141 -6.18 0.11 3.04
N THR A 142 -6.24 1.43 2.97
CA THR A 142 -6.91 2.24 3.98
C THR A 142 -7.62 3.41 3.32
N PRO A 143 -8.88 3.71 3.65
CA PRO A 143 -9.75 2.97 4.58
C PRO A 143 -10.19 1.60 4.04
N GLN A 144 -10.59 0.69 4.94
CA GLN A 144 -11.15 -0.63 4.59
C GLN A 144 -12.68 -0.61 4.40
N GLU A 145 -13.40 0.34 5.00
CA GLU A 145 -14.86 0.47 4.82
C GLU A 145 -15.16 0.96 3.40
N GLU A 146 -16.01 0.23 2.69
CA GLU A 146 -16.41 0.61 1.33
C GLU A 146 -17.12 1.97 1.33
N GLY A 147 -16.66 2.87 0.47
CA GLY A 147 -17.17 4.24 0.37
C GLY A 147 -16.51 5.24 1.32
N ASP A 148 -15.61 4.81 2.22
CA ASP A 148 -14.78 5.72 2.99
C ASP A 148 -13.49 6.05 2.22
N SER A 149 -13.04 7.30 2.34
CA SER A 149 -11.82 7.79 1.71
C SER A 149 -11.16 8.88 2.55
N PHE A 150 -9.88 9.09 2.31
CA PHE A 150 -9.15 10.24 2.84
C PHE A 150 -9.29 11.44 1.91
N THR A 151 -9.40 12.61 2.53
CA THR A 151 -9.08 13.89 1.89
C THR A 151 -7.56 14.13 1.85
N ARG A 152 -7.10 15.10 1.06
CA ARG A 152 -5.67 15.46 1.01
C ARG A 152 -5.12 15.94 2.35
N ASP A 153 -5.91 16.70 3.11
CA ASP A 153 -5.49 17.21 4.42
C ASP A 153 -5.31 16.07 5.43
N GLU A 154 -6.17 15.04 5.36
CA GLU A 154 -6.02 13.82 6.17
C GLU A 154 -4.79 13.02 5.74
N ILE A 155 -4.48 12.90 4.45
CA ILE A 155 -3.23 12.25 4.01
C ILE A 155 -2.00 12.96 4.58
N VAL A 156 -1.95 14.28 4.54
CA VAL A 156 -0.82 15.05 5.10
C VAL A 156 -0.71 14.87 6.61
N THR A 157 -1.82 14.69 7.31
CA THR A 157 -1.87 14.52 8.77
C THR A 157 -1.53 13.10 9.19
N ASP A 158 -2.17 12.10 8.59
CA ASP A 158 -2.13 10.69 8.99
C ASP A 158 -0.93 9.95 8.35
N TYR A 159 -0.46 10.43 7.19
CA TYR A 159 0.66 9.85 6.43
C TYR A 159 1.68 10.92 6.01
N PRO A 160 2.31 11.62 6.96
CA PRO A 160 3.22 12.74 6.66
C PRO A 160 4.50 12.34 5.89
N MET A 161 4.80 11.05 5.82
CA MET A 161 5.92 10.51 5.05
C MET A 161 5.65 10.43 3.52
N LEU A 162 4.39 10.51 3.10
CA LEU A 162 4.02 10.41 1.70
C LEU A 162 4.37 11.69 0.95
N ASN A 163 5.18 11.57 -0.10
CA ASN A 163 5.50 12.71 -0.97
C ASN A 163 4.41 12.89 -2.03
N GLN A 164 3.99 14.13 -2.25
CA GLN A 164 3.15 14.46 -3.39
C GLN A 164 3.94 14.24 -4.68
N LEU A 165 3.38 13.46 -5.61
CA LEU A 165 4.01 13.15 -6.88
C LEU A 165 3.75 14.30 -7.86
N GLN A 166 4.82 14.83 -8.45
CA GLN A 166 4.77 15.82 -9.53
C GLN A 166 4.95 15.18 -10.90
#